data_AF-A0A075TYU0-F1
#
_entry.id   AF-A0A075TYU0-F1
#
_cell.length_a   1.000
_cell.length_b   1.000
_cell.length_c   1.000
_cell.angle_alpha   90.00
_cell.angle_beta   90.00
_cell.angle_gamma   90.00
#
_symmetry.space_group_name_H-M   'P 1'
#
loop_
_entity.id
_entity.type
_entity.pdbx_description
1 polymer ?
#
loop_
_entity_poly.entity_id
_entity_poly.type
_entity_poly.pdbx_seq_one_letter_code
_entity_poly.pdbx_strand_id
1 'polypeptide(L)' 'MGEKLLQLRISEDVKNKCDAVFSDQGVTIQGAIKIMLTQVANTGNSPFDGIFESKIGK' A
#
# COMPACT_ATOMS: atom_id res chain seq x y z
N MET A 1 9.81 -21.35 7.58
CA MET A 1 9.47 -19.92 7.36
C MET A 1 7.95 -19.85 7.32
N GLY A 2 7.30 -19.18 8.27
CA GLY A 2 5.85 -19.24 8.44
C GLY A 2 5.14 -18.15 7.64
N GLU A 3 4.13 -18.50 6.86
CA GLU A 3 3.24 -17.54 6.23
C GLU A 3 2.27 -16.97 7.27
N LYS A 4 2.03 -15.65 7.23
CA LYS A 4 1.05 -14.98 8.10
C LYS A 4 0.03 -14.26 7.22
N LEU A 5 -1.24 -14.37 7.60
CA LEU A 5 -2.35 -13.69 6.92
C LEU A 5 -2.50 -12.26 7.45
N LEU A 6 -2.70 -11.31 6.53
CA LEU A 6 -3.08 -9.94 6.85
C LEU A 6 -4.55 -9.73 6.49
N GLN A 7 -5.39 -9.48 7.50
CA GLN A 7 -6.81 -9.14 7.33
C GLN A 7 -7.03 -7.69 7.72
N LEU A 8 -7.68 -6.92 6.84
CA LEU A 8 -7.93 -5.50 7.01
C LEU A 8 -9.40 -5.20 6.74
N ARG A 9 -9.98 -4.26 7.50
CA ARG A 9 -11.30 -3.69 7.23
C ARG A 9 -11.12 -2.34 6.57
N ILE A 10 -11.69 -2.19 5.38
CA ILE A 10 -11.75 -0.92 4.64
C ILE A 10 -13.16 -0.78 4.06
N SER A 11 -13.57 0.46 3.79
CA SER A 11 -14.84 0.72 3.13
C SER A 11 -14.87 0.12 1.73
N GLU A 12 -16.04 -0.33 1.30
CA GLU A 12 -16.24 -0.93 -0.02
C GLU A 12 -15.82 0.02 -1.15
N ASP A 13 -16.18 1.30 -1.06
CA ASP A 13 -15.79 2.34 -2.03
C ASP A 13 -14.26 2.45 -2.20
N VAL A 14 -13.52 2.46 -1.09
CA VAL A 14 -12.05 2.51 -1.10
C VAL A 14 -11.49 1.26 -1.77
N LYS A 15 -12.02 0.09 -1.42
CA LYS A 15 -11.60 -1.19 -2.02
C LYS A 15 -11.81 -1.15 -3.53
N ASN A 16 -13.00 -0.76 -4.00
CA ASN A 16 -13.34 -0.79 -5.41
C ASN A 16 -12.50 0.20 -6.22
N LYS A 17 -12.26 1.40 -5.69
CA LYS A 17 -11.38 2.39 -6.33
C LYS A 17 -9.94 1.88 -6.45
N CYS A 18 -9.38 1.31 -5.39
CA CYS A 18 -8.05 0.74 -5.43
C CYS A 18 -7.97 -0.44 -6.40
N ASP A 19 -8.98 -1.32 -6.42
CA ASP A 19 -9.03 -2.49 -7.29
C ASP A 19 -8.99 -2.08 -8.76
N ALA A 20 -9.79 -1.08 -9.16
CA ALA A 20 -9.78 -0.54 -10.52
C ALA A 20 -8.40 0.02 -10.92
N VAL A 21 -7.76 0.79 -10.04
CA VAL A 21 -6.44 1.39 -10.31
C VAL A 21 -5.34 0.33 -10.45
N PHE A 22 -5.30 -0.65 -9.55
CA PHE A 22 -4.28 -1.69 -9.61
C PHE A 22 -4.53 -2.69 -10.73
N SER A 23 -5.79 -3.00 -11.04
CA SER A 23 -6.18 -3.88 -12.15
C SER A 23 -5.73 -3.32 -13.51
N ASP A 24 -5.83 -2.00 -13.71
CA ASP A 24 -5.30 -1.32 -14.90
C ASP A 24 -3.78 -1.51 -15.06
N GLN A 25 -3.06 -1.63 -13.94
CA GLN A 25 -1.62 -1.89 -13.90
C GLN A 25 -1.27 -3.38 -13.92
N GLY A 26 -2.26 -4.28 -14.02
CA GLY A 26 -2.06 -5.74 -14.03
C GLY A 26 -1.69 -6.32 -12.67
N VAL A 27 -1.97 -5.62 -11.56
CA VAL A 27 -1.62 -6.04 -10.20
C VAL A 27 -2.88 -6.11 -9.32
N THR A 28 -2.92 -7.05 -8.38
CA THR A 28 -4.01 -7.10 -7.38
C THR A 28 -3.67 -6.26 -6.15
N ILE A 29 -4.68 -5.81 -5.40
CA ILE A 29 -4.46 -5.11 -4.12
C ILE A 29 -3.52 -5.91 -3.19
N GLN A 30 -3.73 -7.22 -3.09
CA GLN A 30 -2.89 -8.09 -2.26
C GLN A 30 -1.43 -8.13 -2.74
N GLY A 31 -1.21 -8.18 -4.06
CA GLY A 31 0.12 -8.10 -4.66
C GLY A 31 0.80 -6.77 -4.36
N ALA A 32 0.09 -5.65 -4.53
CA ALA A 32 0.59 -4.32 -4.25
C ALA A 32 0.99 -4.17 -2.76
N ILE A 33 0.14 -4.63 -1.84
CA ILE A 33 0.44 -4.61 -0.39
C ILE A 33 1.66 -5.48 -0.08
N LYS A 34 1.80 -6.67 -0.70
CA LYS A 34 2.96 -7.54 -0.51
C LYS A 34 4.25 -6.85 -0.94
N ILE A 35 4.25 -6.19 -2.10
CA ILE A 35 5.40 -5.42 -2.60
C ILE A 35 5.73 -4.29 -1.62
N MET A 36 4.72 -3.51 -1.21
CA MET A 36 4.89 -2.42 -0.25
C MET A 36 5.54 -2.90 1.06
N LEU A 37 5.00 -3.95 1.69
CA LEU A 37 5.53 -4.48 2.93
C LEU A 37 6.96 -5.01 2.78
N THR A 38 7.25 -5.64 1.64
CA THR A 38 8.61 -6.12 1.31
C THR A 38 9.58 -4.95 1.22
N GLN A 39 9.18 -3.86 0.56
CA GLN A 39 10.03 -2.67 0.44
C GLN A 39 10.27 -1.99 1.79
N VAL A 40 9.25 -1.87 2.64
CA VAL A 40 9.41 -1.33 4.00
C VAL A 40 10.37 -2.20 4.81
N ALA A 41 10.21 -3.52 4.77
CA ALA A 41 11.07 -4.44 5.50
C ALA A 41 12.53 -4.37 5.03
N ASN A 42 12.77 -4.18 3.72
CA ASN A 42 14.11 -4.13 3.15
C ASN A 42 14.80 -2.77 3.32
N THR A 43 14.04 -1.67 3.24
CA THR A 43 14.61 -0.31 3.24
C THR A 43 14.58 0.36 4.61
N GLY A 44 13.73 -0.10 5.53
CA GLY A 44 13.46 0.57 6.80
C GLY A 44 12.66 1.87 6.67
N ASN A 45 12.33 2.29 5.44
CA ASN A 45 11.62 3.53 5.16
C ASN A 45 10.13 3.28 4.95
N SER A 46 9.30 4.11 5.56
CA SER A 46 7.86 4.07 5.39
C SER A 46 7.48 4.67 4.02
N PRO A 47 6.52 4.10 3.28
CA PRO A 47 5.97 4.76 2.10
C PRO A 47 5.24 6.06 2.45
N PHE A 48 4.96 6.29 3.74
CA PHE A 48 4.33 7.50 4.26
C PHE A 48 5.34 8.56 4.72
N ASP A 49 6.63 8.24 4.72
CA ASP A 49 7.70 9.20 5.02
C ASP A 49 7.66 10.34 3.98
N GLY A 50 7.69 11.60 4.41
CA GLY A 50 7.59 12.76 3.52
C GLY A 50 6.22 13.09 2.92
N ILE A 51 5.19 12.22 3.04
CA ILE A 51 3.86 12.49 2.44
C ILE A 51 3.19 13.74 3.04
N PHE A 52 3.43 14.03 4.32
CA PHE A 52 2.84 15.19 5.01
C PHE A 52 3.78 16.41 5.06
N GLU A 53 5.01 16.29 4.57
CA GLU A 53 6.00 17.37 4.64
C GLU A 53 5.80 18.44 3.55
N SER A 54 4.97 18.16 2.52
CA SER A 54 4.75 19.08 1.39
C SER A 54 3.69 20.18 1.60
N LYS A 55 3.32 20.52 2.84
CA LYS A 55 2.34 21.61 3.10
C LYS A 55 2.77 22.62 4.18
N ILE A 56 4.08 22.80 4.43
CA ILE A 56 4.58 23.95 5.19
C ILE A 56 5.77 24.59 4.46
N GLY A 57 5.47 25.56 3.58
CA GLY A 57 6.32 26.73 3.34
C GLY A 57 7.42 26.64 2.27
N LYS A 58 7.10 27.06 1.05
CA LYS A 58 7.55 28.35 0.48
C LYS A 58 6.76 28.71 -0.77
#